data_AF-A0A5J4PEN2-F1
#
_entry.id   AF-A0A5J4PEN2-F1
#
_cell.length_a   1.000
_cell.length_b   1.000
_cell.length_c   1.000
_cell.angle_alpha   90.00
_cell.angle_beta   90.00
_cell.angle_gamma   90.00
#
_symmetry.space_group_name_H-M   'P 1'
#
loop_
_entity.id
_entity.type
_entity.pdbx_description
1 polymer ?
#
loop_
_entity_poly.entity_id
_entity_poly.type
_entity_poly.pdbx_seq_one_letter_code
_entity_poly.pdbx_strand_id
1 'polypeptide(L)'
;ALSGTKGYIEKYPRPGIALDPSEVASAKFDNLAAHSFVSREIYDALMEEYAHPITKEVGELAKKVGGHGGMDFIMDYRLVYCLHNGLPLDMNVYDGAEWSCLGELTELSVKNNGAPIAIPDFTRGGWNKLQGFKHAFIE
;
A
#
# COMPACT_ATOMS: atom_id res chain seq x y z
N ALA A 1 1.96 8.27 8.63
CA ALA A 1 2.10 9.20 7.51
C ALA A 1 3.15 8.66 6.55
N LEU A 2 3.04 8.97 5.25
CA LEU A 2 4.06 8.68 4.25
C LEU A 2 4.68 10.01 3.83
N SER A 3 6.01 10.08 3.87
CA SER A 3 6.78 11.27 3.51
C SER A 3 7.74 10.91 2.38
N GLY A 4 7.71 11.71 1.32
CA GLY A 4 8.62 11.61 0.19
C GLY A 4 9.22 12.97 -0.14
N THR A 5 10.13 13.00 -1.11
CA THR A 5 10.79 14.25 -1.53
C THR A 5 9.89 15.22 -2.27
N LYS A 6 8.71 14.76 -2.73
CA LYS A 6 7.74 15.54 -3.52
C LYS A 6 6.37 15.68 -2.84
N GLY A 7 6.29 15.31 -1.56
CA GLY A 7 5.03 15.41 -0.83
C GLY A 7 4.94 14.54 0.40
N TYR A 8 3.80 14.71 1.08
CA TYR A 8 3.47 14.12 2.35
C TYR A 8 1.99 13.77 2.38
N ILE A 9 1.65 12.61 2.91
CA ILE A 9 0.27 12.22 3.20
C ILE A 9 0.16 11.68 4.62
N GLU A 10 -0.87 12.14 5.31
CA GLU A 10 -1.27 11.65 6.61
C GLU A 10 -2.74 11.29 6.58
N LYS A 11 -3.08 10.13 7.14
CA LYS A 11 -4.46 9.68 7.29
C LYS A 11 -4.97 9.90 8.72
N TYR A 12 -4.08 9.89 9.71
CA TYR A 12 -4.40 10.00 11.14
C TYR A 12 -3.24 10.66 11.89
N PRO A 13 -3.50 11.50 12.91
CA PRO A 13 -4.82 11.92 13.40
C PRO A 13 -5.52 12.99 12.55
N ARG A 14 -4.78 13.74 11.73
CA ARG A 14 -5.36 14.79 10.86
C ARG A 14 -5.14 14.45 9.40
N PRO A 15 -6.18 13.98 8.68
CA PRO A 15 -6.05 13.67 7.26
C PRO A 15 -5.59 14.90 6.47
N GLY A 16 -4.55 14.73 5.66
CA GLY A 16 -3.98 15.82 4.88
C GLY A 16 -2.99 15.32 3.84
N ILE A 17 -2.93 16.04 2.72
CA ILE A 17 -2.02 15.80 1.62
C ILE A 17 -1.31 17.11 1.32
N ALA A 18 0.02 17.11 1.28
CA ALA A 18 0.84 18.16 0.70
C ALA A 18 1.59 17.54 -0.48
N LEU A 19 1.51 18.13 -1.67
CA LEU A 19 2.11 17.58 -2.88
C LEU A 19 2.75 18.71 -3.66
N ASP A 20 3.98 18.48 -4.12
CA ASP A 20 4.64 19.37 -5.05
C ASP A 20 3.83 19.45 -6.35
N PRO A 21 3.63 20.66 -6.89
CA PRO A 21 3.06 20.81 -8.22
C PRO A 21 3.91 20.06 -9.24
N SER A 22 3.28 19.17 -10.00
CA SER A 22 3.87 18.55 -11.20
C SER A 22 2.97 18.82 -12.39
N GLU A 23 3.48 18.76 -13.61
CA GLU A 23 2.69 18.99 -14.82
C GLU A 23 1.45 18.06 -14.87
N VAL A 24 1.64 16.77 -14.54
CA VAL A 24 0.57 15.77 -14.55
C VAL A 24 -0.46 16.01 -13.45
N ALA A 25 -0.02 16.32 -12.22
CA ALA A 25 -0.95 16.54 -11.11
C ALA A 25 -1.68 17.87 -11.25
N SER A 26 -0.98 18.92 -11.68
CA SER A 26 -1.55 20.27 -11.86
C SER A 26 -2.49 20.36 -13.07
N ALA A 27 -2.46 19.39 -13.98
CA ALA A 27 -3.45 19.26 -15.05
C ALA A 27 -4.82 18.76 -14.55
N LYS A 28 -4.88 18.16 -13.35
CA LYS A 28 -6.10 17.57 -12.77
C LYS A 28 -6.55 18.25 -11.49
N PHE A 29 -5.62 18.81 -10.72
CA PHE A 29 -5.87 19.36 -9.40
C PHE A 29 -5.22 20.73 -9.28
N ASP A 30 -6.03 21.74 -8.96
CA ASP A 30 -5.54 23.09 -8.72
C ASP A 30 -4.99 23.25 -7.29
N ASN A 31 -4.17 24.28 -7.08
CA ASN A 31 -3.68 24.70 -5.77
C ASN A 31 -2.94 23.62 -4.96
N LEU A 32 -2.20 22.75 -5.64
CA LEU A 32 -1.23 21.86 -5.00
C LEU A 32 -0.11 22.68 -4.34
N ALA A 33 0.32 22.27 -3.15
CA ALA A 33 1.38 22.94 -2.41
C ALA A 33 2.24 21.95 -1.63
N ALA A 34 3.56 22.17 -1.66
CA ALA A 34 4.56 21.39 -0.95
C ALA A 34 4.58 21.64 0.56
N HIS A 35 4.18 22.85 0.97
CA HIS A 35 4.40 23.38 2.32
C HIS A 35 3.11 23.58 3.14
N SER A 36 1.97 23.13 2.63
CA SER A 36 0.68 23.18 3.31
C SER A 36 -0.20 22.04 2.83
N PHE A 37 -1.14 21.61 3.67
CA PHE A 37 -2.17 20.69 3.20
C PHE A 37 -3.05 21.38 2.16
N VAL A 38 -3.41 20.62 1.13
CA VAL A 38 -4.44 21.01 0.16
C VAL A 38 -5.78 21.21 0.87
N SER A 39 -6.70 21.91 0.22
CA SER A 39 -8.05 22.09 0.74
C SER A 39 -8.76 20.75 0.90
N ARG A 40 -9.84 20.73 1.69
CA ARG A 40 -10.59 19.48 1.92
C ARG A 40 -11.19 18.96 0.62
N GLU A 41 -11.63 19.85 -0.25
CA GLU A 41 -12.22 19.54 -1.55
C GLU A 41 -11.20 18.86 -2.46
N ILE A 42 -9.97 19.39 -2.53
CA ILE A 42 -8.88 18.77 -3.31
C ILE A 42 -8.45 17.44 -2.69
N TYR A 43 -8.39 17.35 -1.36
CA TYR A 43 -8.12 16.09 -0.66
C TYR A 43 -9.14 15.01 -1.04
N ASP A 44 -10.44 15.32 -0.96
CA ASP A 44 -11.49 14.36 -1.27
C ASP A 44 -11.47 13.96 -2.76
N ALA A 45 -11.24 14.91 -3.66
CA ALA A 45 -11.07 14.65 -5.09
C ALA A 45 -9.87 13.73 -5.40
N LEU A 46 -8.73 13.94 -4.72
CA LEU A 46 -7.56 13.07 -4.83
C LEU A 46 -7.86 11.65 -4.34
N MET A 47 -8.55 11.53 -3.19
CA MET A 47 -8.93 10.23 -2.64
C MET A 47 -9.89 9.47 -3.57
N GLU A 48 -10.80 10.16 -4.26
CA GLU A 48 -11.74 9.56 -5.20
C GLU A 48 -11.10 9.15 -6.53
N GLU A 49 -10.31 10.04 -7.13
CA GLU A 49 -9.59 9.78 -8.40
C GLU A 49 -8.71 8.53 -8.26
N TYR A 50 -7.93 8.48 -7.18
CA TYR A 50 -6.94 7.43 -6.95
C TYR A 50 -7.44 6.27 -6.07
N ALA A 51 -8.74 6.22 -5.77
CA ALA A 51 -9.31 5.09 -5.04
C ALA A 51 -9.09 3.78 -5.82
N HIS A 52 -8.51 2.79 -5.14
CA HIS A 52 -8.21 1.49 -5.72
C HIS A 52 -9.51 0.80 -6.20
N PRO A 53 -9.52 0.12 -7.37
CA PRO A 53 -10.72 -0.54 -7.90
C PRO A 53 -11.42 -1.47 -6.89
N ILE A 54 -10.66 -2.29 -6.16
CA ILE A 54 -11.20 -3.16 -5.09
C ILE A 54 -11.94 -2.34 -4.02
N THR A 55 -11.40 -1.19 -3.62
CA THR A 55 -12.07 -0.33 -2.63
C THR A 55 -13.32 0.32 -3.21
N LYS A 56 -13.36 0.64 -4.50
CA LYS A 56 -14.59 1.13 -5.17
C LYS A 56 -15.66 0.03 -5.21
N GLU A 57 -15.26 -1.21 -5.43
CA GLU A 57 -16.16 -2.37 -5.52
C GLU A 57 -16.74 -2.77 -4.15
N VAL A 58 -15.89 -2.99 -3.15
CA VAL A 58 -16.30 -3.57 -1.86
C VAL A 58 -16.07 -2.67 -0.65
N GLY A 59 -15.55 -1.46 -0.82
CA GLY A 59 -15.12 -0.61 0.31
C GLY A 59 -16.25 -0.21 1.27
N GLU A 60 -17.45 0.09 0.76
CA GLU A 60 -18.59 0.41 1.63
C GLU A 60 -19.11 -0.81 2.38
N LEU A 61 -19.05 -2.00 1.77
CA LEU A 61 -19.36 -3.25 2.48
C LEU A 61 -18.31 -3.53 3.55
N ALA A 62 -17.03 -3.35 3.21
CA ALA A 62 -15.90 -3.54 4.11
C ALA A 62 -16.02 -2.66 5.37
N LYS A 63 -16.38 -1.37 5.21
CA LYS A 63 -16.61 -0.46 6.34
C LYS A 63 -17.78 -0.92 7.22
N LYS A 64 -18.85 -1.44 6.63
CA LYS A 64 -20.04 -1.91 7.36
C LYS A 64 -19.75 -3.17 8.16
N VAL A 65 -19.01 -4.13 7.59
CA VAL A 65 -18.61 -5.37 8.28
C VAL A 65 -17.58 -5.06 9.37
N GLY A 66 -16.65 -4.13 9.12
CA GLY A 66 -15.65 -3.71 10.08
C GLY A 66 -14.34 -4.50 9.98
N GLY A 67 -13.58 -4.50 11.07
CA GLY A 67 -12.19 -4.99 11.11
C GLY A 67 -11.19 -3.91 10.70
N HIS A 68 -10.59 -3.24 11.69
CA HIS A 68 -9.64 -2.12 11.52
C HIS A 68 -10.05 -1.07 10.45
N GLY A 69 -11.34 -0.69 10.43
CA GLY A 69 -11.89 0.26 9.46
C GLY A 69 -12.25 -0.32 8.08
N GLY A 70 -12.29 -1.66 7.97
CA GLY A 70 -12.69 -2.42 6.79
C GLY A 70 -11.54 -3.09 6.05
N MET A 71 -10.27 -2.85 6.45
CA MET A 71 -9.14 -3.45 5.74
C MET A 71 -9.07 -4.98 5.92
N ASP A 72 -9.46 -5.49 7.09
CA ASP A 72 -9.48 -6.93 7.36
C ASP A 72 -10.46 -7.65 6.43
N PHE A 73 -11.65 -7.06 6.23
CA PHE A 73 -12.63 -7.59 5.29
C PHE A 73 -12.08 -7.64 3.86
N ILE A 74 -11.39 -6.59 3.39
CA ILE A 74 -10.82 -6.56 2.04
C ILE A 74 -9.74 -7.65 1.89
N MET A 75 -8.91 -7.85 2.92
CA MET A 75 -7.90 -8.90 2.94
C MET A 75 -8.54 -10.30 2.79
N ASP A 76 -9.54 -10.60 3.63
CA ASP A 76 -10.24 -11.88 3.58
C ASP A 76 -11.04 -12.06 2.28
N TYR A 77 -11.69 -10.99 1.80
CA TYR A 77 -12.40 -10.97 0.52
C TYR A 77 -11.49 -11.38 -0.63
N ARG A 78 -10.30 -10.78 -0.73
CA ARG A 78 -9.34 -11.10 -1.80
C ARG A 78 -8.75 -12.49 -1.66
N LEU A 79 -8.43 -12.92 -0.44
CA LEU A 79 -7.97 -14.29 -0.20
C LEU A 79 -9.00 -15.32 -0.69
N VAL A 80 -10.26 -15.18 -0.26
CA VAL A 80 -11.35 -16.09 -0.64
C VAL A 80 -11.62 -16.00 -2.15
N TYR A 81 -11.63 -14.81 -2.73
CA TYR A 81 -11.82 -14.62 -4.16
C TYR A 81 -10.76 -15.38 -4.98
N CYS A 82 -9.48 -15.25 -4.63
CA CYS A 82 -8.42 -15.94 -5.37
C CYS A 82 -8.52 -17.47 -5.21
N LEU A 83 -8.78 -17.95 -3.99
CA LEU A 83 -8.94 -19.39 -3.73
C LEU A 83 -10.14 -19.98 -4.47
N HIS A 84 -11.27 -19.27 -4.51
CA HIS A 84 -12.48 -19.73 -5.17
C HIS A 84 -12.32 -19.82 -6.69
N ASN A 85 -11.53 -18.91 -7.28
CA ASN A 85 -11.32 -18.82 -8.73
C ASN A 85 -10.02 -19.47 -9.22
N GLY A 86 -9.23 -20.11 -8.34
CA GLY A 86 -7.95 -20.71 -8.71
C GLY A 86 -6.89 -19.72 -9.19
N LEU A 87 -6.94 -18.48 -8.68
CA LEU A 87 -6.01 -17.40 -9.03
C LEU A 87 -4.81 -17.35 -8.06
N PRO A 88 -3.66 -16.80 -8.47
CA PRO A 88 -2.57 -16.52 -7.54
C PRO A 88 -3.03 -15.55 -6.44
N LEU A 89 -2.51 -15.74 -5.23
CA LEU A 89 -2.78 -14.83 -4.11
C LEU A 89 -2.07 -13.49 -4.33
N ASP A 90 -2.66 -12.42 -3.79
CA ASP A 90 -2.05 -11.08 -3.85
C ASP A 90 -0.74 -10.99 -3.04
N MET A 91 -0.56 -11.87 -2.05
CA MET A 91 0.67 -12.04 -1.29
C MET A 91 1.00 -13.54 -1.24
N ASN A 92 2.18 -13.92 -1.70
CA ASN A 92 2.62 -15.30 -1.74
C ASN A 92 3.53 -15.65 -0.54
N VAL A 93 3.94 -16.92 -0.44
CA VAL A 93 4.75 -17.42 0.68
C VAL A 93 6.12 -16.74 0.79
N TYR A 94 6.72 -16.32 -0.33
CA TYR A 94 8.01 -15.65 -0.35
C TYR A 94 7.90 -14.22 0.16
N ASP A 95 6.84 -13.50 -0.19
CA ASP A 95 6.55 -12.16 0.33
C ASP A 95 6.40 -12.24 1.87
N GLY A 96 5.61 -13.21 2.34
CA GLY A 96 5.43 -13.47 3.77
C GLY A 96 6.74 -13.82 4.50
N ALA A 97 7.58 -14.66 3.90
CA ALA A 97 8.89 -15.03 4.46
C ALA A 97 9.86 -13.84 4.52
N GLU A 98 9.91 -13.03 3.46
CA GLU A 98 10.73 -11.83 3.39
C GLU A 98 10.33 -10.82 4.47
N TRP A 99 9.03 -10.57 4.66
CA TRP A 99 8.57 -9.63 5.69
C TRP A 99 8.77 -10.17 7.10
N SER A 100 8.48 -11.46 7.31
CA SER A 100 8.59 -12.08 8.64
C SER A 100 10.03 -12.19 9.12
N CYS A 101 11.01 -12.36 8.22
CA CYS A 101 12.41 -12.49 8.62
C CYS A 101 12.97 -11.23 9.31
N LEU A 102 12.33 -10.06 9.11
CA LEU A 102 12.74 -8.82 9.74
C LEU A 102 12.74 -8.89 11.27
N GLY A 103 11.85 -9.67 11.90
CA GLY A 103 11.84 -9.83 13.35
C GLY A 103 13.20 -10.31 13.89
N GLU A 104 13.69 -11.43 13.37
CA GLU A 104 14.97 -12.02 13.78
C GLU A 104 16.18 -11.21 13.30
N LEU A 105 16.17 -10.75 12.05
CA LEU A 105 17.33 -10.06 11.47
C LEU A 105 17.55 -8.67 12.10
N THR A 106 16.48 -7.97 12.47
CA THR A 106 16.60 -6.68 13.16
C THR A 106 17.10 -6.86 14.60
N GLU A 107 16.63 -7.90 15.30
CA GLU A 107 17.17 -8.26 16.62
C GLU A 107 18.68 -8.56 16.53
N LEU A 108 19.10 -9.33 15.52
CA LEU A 108 20.51 -9.61 15.27
C LEU A 108 21.30 -8.34 14.99
N SER A 109 20.77 -7.42 14.18
CA SER A 109 21.41 -6.13 13.91
C SER A 109 21.62 -5.32 15.20
N VAL A 110 20.59 -5.18 16.03
CA VAL A 110 20.66 -4.45 17.31
C VAL A 110 21.69 -5.08 18.25
N LYS A 111 21.73 -6.41 18.36
CA LYS A 111 22.75 -7.14 19.14
C LYS A 111 24.17 -6.90 18.65
N ASN A 112 24.34 -6.50 17.40
CA ASN A 112 25.62 -6.17 16.77
C ASN A 112 25.79 -4.66 16.55
N ASN A 113 25.31 -3.83 17.48
CA ASN A 113 25.43 -2.37 17.46
C ASN A 113 24.88 -1.72 16.18
N GLY A 114 23.78 -2.25 15.64
CA GLY A 114 23.16 -1.74 14.42
C GLY A 114 23.90 -2.11 13.14
N ALA A 115 24.74 -3.16 13.17
CA ALA A 115 25.42 -3.64 11.97
C ALA A 115 24.41 -4.04 10.87
N PRO A 116 24.69 -3.75 9.59
CA PRO A 116 23.88 -4.22 8.48
C PRO A 116 23.84 -5.76 8.43
N ILE A 117 22.65 -6.32 8.27
CA ILE A 117 22.41 -7.77 8.13
C ILE A 117 21.80 -8.02 6.75
N ALA A 118 22.32 -9.02 6.03
CA ALA A 118 21.80 -9.38 4.71
C ALA A 118 20.43 -10.07 4.82
N ILE A 119 19.48 -9.66 3.98
CA ILE A 119 18.18 -10.32 3.85
C ILE A 119 18.32 -11.53 2.92
N PRO A 120 17.87 -12.74 3.31
CA PRO A 120 17.91 -13.91 2.45
C PRO A 120 17.03 -13.76 1.20
N ASP A 121 17.54 -14.18 0.05
CA ASP A 121 16.71 -14.33 -1.15
C ASP A 121 15.90 -15.64 -1.07
N PHE A 122 14.70 -15.55 -0.52
CA PHE A 122 13.77 -16.68 -0.40
C PHE A 122 13.30 -17.23 -1.75
N THR A 123 13.42 -16.45 -2.83
CA THR A 123 13.01 -16.84 -4.18
C THR A 123 14.12 -17.51 -4.99
N ARG A 124 15.38 -17.43 -4.51
CA ARG A 124 16.59 -17.93 -5.20
C ARG A 124 16.71 -17.37 -6.63
N GLY A 125 16.57 -16.06 -6.77
CA GLY A 125 16.60 -15.34 -8.04
C GLY A 125 15.28 -15.35 -8.80
N GLY A 126 14.24 -16.02 -8.28
CA GLY A 126 12.90 -16.07 -8.88
C GLY A 126 12.25 -14.69 -9.03
N TRP A 127 12.56 -13.76 -8.13
CA TRP A 127 12.10 -12.37 -8.17
C TRP A 127 12.44 -11.65 -9.49
N ASN A 128 13.57 -11.98 -10.13
CA ASN A 128 14.00 -11.36 -11.39
C ASN A 128 13.08 -11.69 -12.58
N LYS A 129 12.20 -12.68 -12.44
CA LYS A 129 11.27 -13.08 -13.50
C LYS A 129 9.97 -12.27 -13.45
N LEU A 130 9.70 -11.56 -12.35
CA LEU A 130 8.47 -10.81 -12.14
C LEU A 130 8.49 -9.50 -12.93
N GLN A 131 7.35 -9.12 -13.49
CA GLN A 131 7.16 -7.88 -14.25
C GLN A 131 6.22 -6.94 -13.51
N GLY A 132 6.55 -6.66 -12.25
CA GLY A 132 5.72 -5.89 -11.32
C GLY A 132 4.54 -6.67 -10.74
N PHE A 133 3.86 -6.05 -9.78
CA PHE A 133 2.69 -6.60 -9.12
C PHE A 133 1.40 -6.19 -9.82
N LYS A 134 0.46 -7.13 -9.97
CA LYS A 134 -0.91 -6.91 -10.43
C LYS A 134 -1.84 -7.86 -9.69
N HIS A 135 -3.00 -7.36 -9.26
CA HIS A 135 -4.06 -8.22 -8.74
C HIS A 135 -4.61 -9.09 -9.85
N ALA A 136 -4.79 -10.39 -9.59
CA ALA A 136 -5.44 -11.30 -10.51
C ALA A 136 -6.97 -11.22 -10.37
N PHE A 137 -7.65 -11.16 -11.50
CA PHE A 137 -9.12 -11.19 -11.62
C PHE A 137 -9.50 -12.21 -12.68
N ILE A 138 -10.73 -12.74 -12.59
CA ILE A 138 -11.32 -13.52 -13.69
C ILE A 138 -11.59 -12.58 -14.87
N GLU A 139 -11.44 -13.10 -16.09
CA GLU A 139 -11.84 -12.41 -17.33
C GLU A 139 -13.36 -12.34 -17.51
#